data_AF-A0A7S4MJS3-F1
#
_entry.id   AF-A0A7S4MJS3-F1
#
_cell.length_a   1.000
_cell.length_b   1.000
_cell.length_c   1.000
_cell.angle_alpha   90.00
_cell.angle_beta   90.00
_cell.angle_gamma   90.00
#
_symmetry.space_group_name_H-M   'P 1'
#
loop_
_entity.id
_entity.type
_entity.pdbx_description
1 polymer ?
#
loop_
_entity_poly.entity_id
_entity_poly.type
_entity_poly.pdbx_seq_one_letter_code
_entity_poly.pdbx_strand_id
1 'polypeptide(L)'
;GATAPAGAGRWAPRPTSGISLPLLTDTSQPILYFDDVTLYEDDLHDNGAAVLSIKVRVMPRCLLILARLFVRVDYVLVRVRDVRVFHEFGTGRICRDVTWRECRWSELVTGAGVPDDVGSWRVEDTAAGAGAGAAAATQQRLQAMMGRLPEVAAPTDLPRYSSIDLDEVMRRARDEELA
;
A
#
# COMPACT_ATOMS: atom_id res chain seq x y z
N GLY A 1 5.83 -24.02 -19.25
CA GLY A 1 6.34 -22.97 -18.35
C GLY A 1 6.40 -23.56 -16.97
N ALA A 2 7.58 -23.62 -16.36
CA ALA A 2 7.81 -24.35 -15.12
C ALA A 2 7.11 -23.66 -13.93
N THR A 3 6.17 -24.35 -13.31
CA THR A 3 5.60 -23.99 -12.01
C THR A 3 6.68 -24.22 -10.95
N ALA A 4 7.24 -23.15 -10.39
CA ALA A 4 8.19 -23.28 -9.28
C ALA A 4 7.52 -24.00 -8.10
N PRO A 5 8.15 -25.03 -7.49
CA PRO A 5 7.53 -25.87 -6.47
C PRO A 5 7.11 -25.05 -5.26
N ALA A 6 5.90 -25.31 -4.76
CA ALA A 6 5.20 -24.63 -3.67
C ALA A 6 5.84 -24.80 -2.27
N GLY A 7 7.15 -24.58 -2.08
CA GLY A 7 7.81 -24.43 -0.77
C GLY A 7 7.24 -23.34 0.17
N ALA A 8 7.26 -23.67 1.46
CA ALA A 8 6.84 -22.91 2.62
C ALA A 8 7.27 -21.42 2.65
N GLY A 9 6.37 -20.55 3.13
CA GLY A 9 6.63 -19.11 3.32
C GLY A 9 6.50 -18.26 2.06
N ARG A 10 6.07 -18.84 0.93
CA ARG A 10 5.71 -18.07 -0.28
C ARG A 10 4.31 -17.49 -0.14
N TRP A 11 4.11 -16.34 -0.77
CA TRP A 11 2.76 -15.83 -1.04
C TRP A 11 2.00 -16.78 -1.97
N ALA A 12 0.96 -17.44 -1.47
CA ALA A 12 0.05 -18.26 -2.27
C ALA A 12 -1.06 -17.37 -2.87
N PRO A 13 -1.32 -17.42 -4.19
CA PRO A 13 -2.39 -16.64 -4.81
C PRO A 13 -3.78 -16.94 -4.23
N ARG A 14 -4.66 -15.93 -4.23
CA ARG A 14 -6.06 -16.05 -3.80
C ARG A 14 -7.02 -15.45 -4.83
N PRO A 15 -8.26 -15.96 -4.91
CA PRO A 15 -9.28 -15.40 -5.80
C PRO A 15 -9.85 -14.07 -5.28
N THR A 16 -9.82 -13.85 -3.96
CA THR A 16 -10.40 -12.68 -3.30
C THR A 16 -9.47 -12.10 -2.23
N SER A 17 -9.68 -10.82 -1.90
CA SER A 17 -9.02 -10.16 -0.78
C SER A 17 -9.32 -10.90 0.53
N GLY A 18 -8.30 -11.01 1.37
CA GLY A 18 -8.43 -11.50 2.74
C GLY A 18 -8.39 -10.39 3.79
N ILE A 19 -8.48 -9.11 3.37
CA ILE A 19 -8.42 -7.95 4.25
C ILE A 19 -9.84 -7.62 4.73
N SER A 20 -10.05 -7.66 6.05
CA SER A 20 -11.35 -7.34 6.65
C SER A 20 -11.49 -5.82 6.84
N LEU A 21 -12.18 -5.16 5.92
CA LEU A 21 -12.51 -3.73 6.05
C LEU A 21 -13.26 -3.40 7.35
N PRO A 22 -14.28 -4.19 7.80
CA PRO A 22 -14.99 -3.89 9.04
C PRO A 22 -14.08 -3.80 10.27
N LEU A 23 -13.06 -4.66 10.37
CA LEU A 23 -12.09 -4.61 11.47
C LEU A 23 -11.20 -3.35 11.41
N LEU A 24 -10.90 -2.85 10.21
CA LEU A 24 -10.02 -1.69 10.01
C LEU A 24 -10.74 -0.35 10.22
N THR A 25 -12.06 -0.33 10.03
CA THR A 25 -12.92 0.86 10.17
C THR A 25 -13.65 0.92 11.52
N ASP A 26 -13.50 -0.11 12.35
CA ASP A 26 -14.09 -0.17 13.68
C ASP A 26 -13.47 0.89 14.60
N THR A 27 -14.22 1.95 14.87
CA THR A 27 -13.79 3.06 15.73
C THR A 27 -13.82 2.75 17.22
N SER A 28 -14.38 1.60 17.62
CA SER A 28 -14.33 1.14 19.02
C SER A 28 -12.96 0.59 19.41
N GLN A 29 -12.15 0.19 18.43
CA GLN A 29 -10.80 -0.34 18.64
C GLN A 29 -9.77 0.81 18.60
N PRO A 30 -9.06 1.09 19.70
CA PRO A 30 -8.01 2.11 19.69
C PRO A 30 -6.83 1.66 18.82
N ILE A 31 -6.15 2.61 18.19
CA ILE A 31 -4.87 2.35 17.55
C ILE A 31 -3.81 2.26 18.67
N LEU A 32 -3.23 1.08 18.85
CA LEU A 32 -2.19 0.84 19.86
C LEU A 32 -0.82 1.31 19.40
N TYR A 33 -0.56 1.19 18.10
CA TYR A 33 0.67 1.67 17.47
C TYR A 33 0.36 2.22 16.08
N PHE A 34 0.93 3.39 15.80
CA PHE A 34 0.91 4.01 14.48
C PHE A 34 2.31 4.53 14.16
N ASP A 35 2.75 4.27 12.94
CA ASP A 35 3.96 4.86 12.41
C ASP A 35 3.86 5.04 10.90
N ASP A 36 4.56 6.05 10.39
CA ASP A 36 4.61 6.42 8.98
C ASP A 36 6.05 6.76 8.60
N VAL A 37 6.69 5.83 7.89
CA VAL A 37 8.11 5.88 7.60
C VAL A 37 8.31 6.05 6.11
N THR A 38 8.92 7.16 5.69
CA THR A 38 9.43 7.35 4.33
C THR A 38 10.75 6.62 4.18
N LEU A 39 10.81 5.66 3.24
CA LEU A 39 12.01 4.87 2.95
C LEU A 39 12.90 5.54 1.90
N TYR A 40 12.28 6.06 0.83
CA TYR A 40 12.96 6.74 -0.26
C TYR A 40 12.13 7.92 -0.73
N GLU A 41 12.82 8.97 -1.11
CA GLU A 41 12.27 10.19 -1.68
C GLU A 41 13.23 10.71 -2.75
N ASP A 42 12.69 11.15 -3.88
CA ASP A 42 13.43 11.70 -5.00
C ASP A 42 12.55 12.71 -5.75
N ASP A 43 13.11 13.84 -6.19
CA ASP A 43 12.42 14.91 -6.93
C ASP A 43 12.50 14.73 -8.45
N LEU A 44 13.07 13.61 -8.91
CA LEU A 44 13.30 13.29 -10.32
C LEU A 44 14.05 14.41 -11.05
N HIS A 45 15.03 15.05 -10.40
CA HIS A 45 15.75 16.22 -10.91
C HIS A 45 14.79 17.36 -11.28
N ASP A 46 13.91 17.74 -10.36
CA ASP A 46 12.86 18.76 -10.55
C ASP A 46 11.79 18.42 -11.60
N ASN A 47 11.68 17.16 -12.04
CA ASN A 47 10.68 16.71 -13.02
C ASN A 47 9.52 15.94 -12.39
N GLY A 48 9.42 15.89 -11.06
CA GLY A 48 8.31 15.26 -10.40
C GLY A 48 8.58 14.92 -8.94
N ALA A 49 8.04 13.78 -8.50
CA ALA A 49 8.25 13.27 -7.15
C ALA A 49 8.10 11.74 -7.14
N ALA A 50 9.00 11.05 -6.48
CA ALA A 50 8.91 9.63 -6.20
C ALA A 50 9.09 9.39 -4.69
N VAL A 51 8.06 8.82 -4.06
CA VAL A 51 8.03 8.59 -2.61
C VAL A 51 7.64 7.15 -2.32
N LEU A 52 8.51 6.41 -1.63
CA LEU A 52 8.19 5.10 -1.05
C LEU A 52 7.99 5.25 0.46
N SER A 53 6.78 5.02 0.94
CA SER A 53 6.43 5.09 2.38
C SER A 53 5.82 3.78 2.89
N ILE A 54 6.00 3.52 4.18
CA ILE A 54 5.38 2.41 4.90
C ILE A 54 4.59 2.97 6.08
N LYS A 55 3.28 2.72 6.08
CA LYS A 55 2.38 3.03 7.19
C LYS A 55 2.03 1.77 7.95
N VAL A 56 2.23 1.77 9.25
CA VAL A 56 1.93 0.65 10.14
C VAL A 56 0.81 1.05 11.09
N ARG A 57 -0.22 0.23 11.18
CA ARG A 57 -1.32 0.36 12.14
C ARG A 57 -1.52 -0.94 12.89
N VAL A 58 -1.40 -0.89 14.21
CA VAL A 58 -1.70 -2.03 15.10
C VAL A 58 -2.91 -1.67 15.95
N MET A 59 -3.92 -2.54 15.90
CA MET A 59 -5.15 -2.47 16.69
C MET A 59 -5.24 -3.77 17.52
N PRO A 60 -6.04 -3.83 18.61
CA PRO A 60 -6.09 -4.99 19.49
C PRO A 60 -6.38 -6.33 18.79
N ARG A 61 -7.10 -6.32 17.66
CA ARG A 61 -7.47 -7.53 16.92
C ARG A 61 -6.74 -7.71 15.60
N CYS A 62 -6.04 -6.71 15.09
CA CYS A 62 -5.40 -6.83 13.79
C CYS A 62 -4.26 -5.83 13.56
N LEU A 63 -3.47 -6.16 12.56
CA LEU A 63 -2.38 -5.37 12.01
C LEU A 63 -2.70 -5.03 10.54
N LEU A 64 -2.41 -3.80 10.14
CA LEU A 64 -2.34 -3.39 8.74
C LEU A 64 -1.03 -2.66 8.47
N ILE A 65 -0.32 -3.11 7.44
CA ILE A 65 0.83 -2.42 6.86
C ILE A 65 0.45 -1.99 5.45
N LEU A 66 0.66 -0.72 5.12
CA LEU A 66 0.54 -0.18 3.78
C LEU A 66 1.90 0.30 3.31
N ALA A 67 2.52 -0.44 2.40
CA ALA A 67 3.64 0.06 1.62
C ALA A 67 3.10 0.72 0.36
N ARG A 68 3.45 1.99 0.12
CA ARG A 68 3.00 2.78 -1.02
C ARG A 68 4.19 3.40 -1.73
N LEU A 69 4.32 3.08 -3.02
CA LEU A 69 5.13 3.86 -3.95
C LEU A 69 4.21 4.82 -4.69
N PHE A 70 4.41 6.11 -4.47
CA PHE A 70 3.82 7.19 -5.25
C PHE A 70 4.87 7.72 -6.23
N VAL A 71 4.50 7.86 -7.51
CA VAL A 71 5.36 8.48 -8.53
C VAL A 71 4.52 9.46 -9.33
N ARG A 72 4.96 10.69 -9.39
CA ARG A 72 4.46 11.74 -10.27
C ARG A 72 5.61 12.13 -11.19
N VAL A 73 5.37 12.09 -12.49
CA VAL A 73 6.26 12.71 -13.47
C VAL A 73 5.47 13.87 -14.05
N ASP A 74 5.95 15.10 -13.81
CA ASP A 74 5.21 16.32 -14.09
C ASP A 74 4.82 16.37 -15.57
N TYR A 75 3.54 16.66 -15.83
CA TYR A 75 2.94 16.71 -17.16
C TYR A 75 2.99 15.40 -17.97
N VAL A 76 3.42 14.29 -17.37
CA VAL A 76 3.52 12.97 -18.04
C VAL A 76 2.55 11.96 -17.45
N LEU A 77 2.66 11.63 -16.16
CA LEU A 77 1.80 10.63 -15.51
C LEU A 77 1.78 10.73 -13.98
N VAL A 78 0.78 10.11 -13.38
CA VAL A 78 0.72 9.78 -11.95
C VAL A 78 0.54 8.28 -11.79
N ARG A 79 1.34 7.67 -10.92
CA ARG A 79 1.37 6.23 -10.63
C ARG A 79 1.37 5.99 -9.12
N VAL A 80 0.61 4.98 -8.71
CA VAL A 80 0.55 4.51 -7.33
C VAL A 80 0.61 3.00 -7.30
N ARG A 81 1.55 2.45 -6.52
CA ARG A 81 1.62 1.01 -6.24
C ARG A 81 1.47 0.80 -4.75
N ASP A 82 0.39 0.16 -4.38
CA ASP A 82 0.08 -0.19 -3.00
C ASP A 82 0.29 -1.69 -2.77
N VAL A 83 0.94 -2.01 -1.66
CA VAL A 83 0.96 -3.36 -1.08
C VAL A 83 0.41 -3.25 0.33
N ARG A 84 -0.75 -3.86 0.56
CA ARG A 84 -1.39 -3.94 1.87
C ARG A 84 -1.13 -5.31 2.44
N VAL A 85 -0.55 -5.38 3.63
CA VAL A 85 -0.39 -6.61 4.40
C VAL A 85 -1.29 -6.53 5.62
N PHE A 86 -2.15 -7.52 5.79
CA PHE A 86 -3.14 -7.59 6.86
C PHE A 86 -3.00 -8.89 7.63
N HIS A 87 -3.15 -8.80 8.94
CA HIS A 87 -3.21 -9.96 9.80
C HIS A 87 -4.26 -9.74 10.88
N GLU A 88 -5.24 -10.63 10.96
CA GLU A 88 -6.16 -10.72 12.11
C GLU A 88 -5.51 -11.60 13.17
N PHE A 89 -5.32 -11.07 14.37
CA PHE A 89 -4.69 -11.79 15.46
C PHE A 89 -5.55 -12.99 15.89
N GLY A 90 -4.87 -14.08 16.23
CA GLY A 90 -5.53 -15.36 16.52
C GLY A 90 -5.86 -16.19 15.28
N THR A 91 -5.60 -15.68 14.06
CA THR A 91 -5.68 -16.47 12.83
C THR A 91 -4.29 -16.97 12.40
N GLY A 92 -4.19 -18.14 11.78
CA GLY A 92 -2.93 -18.67 11.25
C GLY A 92 -2.52 -18.06 9.89
N ARG A 93 -2.97 -16.86 9.53
CA ARG A 93 -2.82 -16.34 8.16
C ARG A 93 -2.45 -14.86 8.10
N ILE A 94 -1.55 -14.54 7.18
CA ILE A 94 -1.29 -13.17 6.73
C ILE A 94 -1.80 -13.02 5.31
N CYS A 95 -2.57 -11.96 5.05
CA CYS A 95 -3.11 -11.64 3.73
C CYS A 95 -2.32 -10.47 3.12
N ARG A 96 -2.14 -10.48 1.79
CA ARG A 96 -1.55 -9.38 1.03
C ARG A 96 -2.36 -9.07 -0.21
N ASP A 97 -2.71 -7.80 -0.31
CA ASP A 97 -3.37 -7.22 -1.47
C ASP A 97 -2.43 -6.24 -2.17
N VAL A 98 -2.29 -6.40 -3.48
CA VAL A 98 -1.50 -5.54 -4.36
C VAL A 98 -2.45 -4.76 -5.25
N THR A 99 -2.22 -3.46 -5.40
CA THR A 99 -3.01 -2.62 -6.30
C THR A 99 -2.09 -1.66 -7.02
N TRP A 100 -2.12 -1.68 -8.35
CA TRP A 100 -1.35 -0.77 -9.19
C TRP A 100 -2.34 0.14 -9.90
N ARG A 101 -2.13 1.45 -9.81
CA ARG A 101 -2.94 2.45 -10.48
C ARG A 101 -2.04 3.41 -11.22
N GLU A 102 -2.45 3.82 -12.39
CA GLU A 102 -1.67 4.73 -13.24
C GLU A 102 -2.62 5.52 -14.14
N CYS A 103 -2.32 6.80 -14.33
CA CYS A 103 -3.02 7.64 -15.29
C CYS A 103 -2.03 8.57 -15.96
N ARG A 104 -2.16 8.74 -17.28
CA ARG A 104 -1.42 9.79 -18.00
C ARG A 104 -1.93 11.15 -17.58
N TRP A 105 -1.04 12.14 -17.58
CA TRP A 105 -1.38 13.51 -17.17
C TRP A 105 -2.56 14.07 -17.96
N SER A 106 -2.55 13.87 -19.29
CA SER A 106 -3.60 14.30 -20.21
C SER A 106 -4.98 13.68 -19.94
N GLU A 107 -5.04 12.61 -19.14
CA GLU A 107 -6.27 11.84 -18.85
C GLU A 107 -6.72 12.03 -17.38
N LEU A 108 -6.02 12.83 -16.58
CA LEU A 108 -6.36 13.03 -15.17
C LEU A 108 -7.76 13.60 -14.98
N VAL A 109 -8.12 14.64 -15.75
CA VAL A 109 -9.43 15.29 -15.66
C VAL A 109 -10.51 14.47 -16.37
N THR A 110 -10.24 14.01 -17.60
CA THR A 110 -11.25 13.35 -18.43
C THR A 110 -11.48 11.88 -18.06
N GLY A 111 -10.43 11.17 -17.64
CA GLY A 111 -10.46 9.75 -17.31
C GLY A 111 -10.67 9.48 -15.82
N ALA A 112 -9.88 10.12 -14.95
CA ALA A 112 -9.95 9.90 -13.49
C ALA A 112 -10.79 10.96 -12.75
N GLY A 113 -11.09 12.10 -13.39
CA GLY A 113 -11.80 13.24 -12.81
C GLY A 113 -11.06 13.92 -11.65
N VAL A 114 -9.74 13.81 -11.63
CA VAL A 114 -8.84 14.41 -10.64
C VAL A 114 -8.11 15.61 -11.25
N PRO A 115 -7.62 16.57 -10.44
CA PRO A 115 -6.93 17.75 -10.95
C PRO A 115 -5.67 17.39 -11.74
N ASP A 116 -5.33 18.21 -12.72
CA ASP A 116 -4.15 18.13 -13.59
C ASP A 116 -3.16 19.28 -13.33
N ASP A 117 -3.16 19.84 -12.12
CA ASP A 117 -2.17 20.80 -11.65
C ASP A 117 -1.18 20.14 -10.69
N VAL A 118 0.12 20.46 -10.83
CA VAL A 118 1.19 19.87 -10.00
C VAL A 118 0.97 20.15 -8.50
N GLY A 119 0.43 21.32 -8.14
CA GLY A 119 0.18 21.72 -6.76
C GLY A 119 -0.75 20.77 -6.01
N SER A 120 -1.82 20.31 -6.66
CA SER A 120 -2.76 19.32 -6.11
C SER A 120 -2.11 17.98 -5.75
N TRP A 121 -0.94 17.66 -6.31
CA TRP A 121 -0.26 16.36 -6.15
C TRP A 121 1.03 16.43 -5.33
N ARG A 122 1.30 17.55 -4.65
CA ARG A 122 2.46 17.67 -3.76
C ARG A 122 2.27 16.82 -2.52
N VAL A 123 3.21 15.92 -2.28
CA VAL A 123 3.19 15.00 -1.12
C VAL A 123 3.97 15.62 0.04
N GLU A 124 4.92 16.49 -0.26
CA GLU A 124 5.81 17.19 0.68
C GLU A 124 5.02 18.16 1.59
N ASP A 125 3.94 18.72 1.05
CA ASP A 125 3.00 19.61 1.77
C ASP A 125 2.25 18.90 2.91
N THR A 126 2.39 17.58 3.05
CA THR A 126 1.85 16.84 4.20
C THR A 126 2.67 17.00 5.49
N ALA A 127 3.93 17.44 5.42
CA ALA A 127 4.83 17.50 6.57
C ALA A 127 5.38 18.90 6.92
N ALA A 128 5.48 19.82 5.96
CA ALA A 128 6.16 21.09 6.17
C ALA A 128 5.23 22.21 6.69
N GLY A 129 5.31 22.52 8.00
CA GLY A 129 4.82 23.79 8.59
C GLY A 129 3.31 23.94 8.79
N ALA A 130 2.50 22.96 8.35
CA ALA A 130 1.07 22.94 8.58
C ALA A 130 0.72 22.32 9.95
N GLY A 131 -0.27 22.88 10.66
CA GLY A 131 -0.80 22.24 11.88
C GLY A 131 -1.32 20.82 11.60
N ALA A 132 -1.27 19.93 12.59
CA ALA A 132 -1.58 18.49 12.43
C ALA A 132 -2.92 18.20 11.70
N GLY A 133 -3.94 19.05 11.88
CA GLY A 133 -5.23 18.92 11.20
C GLY A 133 -5.18 19.22 9.69
N ALA A 134 -4.35 20.18 9.26
CA ALA A 134 -4.18 20.53 7.85
C ALA A 134 -3.38 19.44 7.10
N ALA A 135 -2.33 18.91 7.71
CA ALA A 135 -1.57 17.76 7.20
C ALA A 135 -2.48 16.54 6.94
N ALA A 136 -3.34 16.21 7.90
CA ALA A 136 -4.30 15.11 7.76
C ALA A 136 -5.30 15.32 6.62
N ALA A 137 -5.81 16.55 6.44
CA ALA A 137 -6.73 16.89 5.36
C ALA A 137 -6.07 16.78 3.98
N THR A 138 -4.84 17.27 3.83
CA THR A 138 -4.04 17.13 2.60
C THR A 138 -3.81 15.65 2.28
N GLN A 139 -3.41 14.86 3.27
CA GLN A 139 -3.21 13.42 3.10
C GLN A 139 -4.50 12.70 2.69
N GLN A 140 -5.64 13.05 3.28
CA GLN A 140 -6.94 12.47 2.92
C GLN A 140 -7.35 12.83 1.49
N ARG A 141 -7.11 14.07 1.05
CA ARG A 141 -7.34 14.51 -0.33
C ARG A 141 -6.47 13.72 -1.32
N LEU A 142 -5.16 13.61 -1.07
CA LEU A 142 -4.25 12.81 -1.89
C LEU A 142 -4.71 11.37 -1.99
N GLN A 143 -5.09 10.76 -0.86
CA GLN A 143 -5.60 9.39 -0.83
C GLN A 143 -6.87 9.21 -1.67
N ALA A 144 -7.79 10.17 -1.62
CA ALA A 144 -8.99 10.15 -2.45
C ALA A 144 -8.66 10.26 -3.95
N MET A 145 -7.75 11.15 -4.34
CA MET A 145 -7.33 11.32 -5.74
C MET A 145 -6.63 10.07 -6.28
N MET A 146 -5.68 9.52 -5.52
CA MET A 146 -4.99 8.27 -5.89
C MET A 146 -5.95 7.09 -6.04
N GLY A 147 -7.01 7.03 -5.23
CA GLY A 147 -8.03 5.98 -5.33
C GLY A 147 -8.90 6.04 -6.60
N ARG A 148 -8.93 7.20 -7.27
CA ARG A 148 -9.69 7.42 -8.51
C ARG A 148 -8.90 7.11 -9.78
N LEU A 149 -7.58 7.00 -9.69
CA LEU A 149 -6.74 6.57 -10.81
C LEU A 149 -7.14 5.16 -11.25
N PRO A 150 -7.19 4.86 -12.57
CA PRO A 150 -7.60 3.55 -13.05
C PRO A 150 -6.59 2.48 -12.62
N GLU A 151 -7.10 1.29 -12.31
CA GLU A 151 -6.27 0.15 -11.93
C GLU A 151 -5.62 -0.46 -13.18
N VAL A 152 -4.33 -0.75 -13.11
CA VAL A 152 -3.55 -1.39 -14.17
C VAL A 152 -3.10 -2.78 -13.72
N ALA A 153 -2.90 -3.68 -14.69
CA ALA A 153 -2.46 -5.04 -14.38
C ALA A 153 -1.07 -5.04 -13.72
N ALA A 154 -0.94 -5.75 -12.61
CA ALA A 154 0.35 -6.05 -12.01
C ALA A 154 1.11 -7.11 -12.86
N PRO A 155 2.44 -7.23 -12.70
CA PRO A 155 3.24 -8.29 -13.31
C PRO A 155 2.67 -9.69 -13.01
N THR A 156 2.85 -10.63 -13.92
CA THR A 156 2.24 -11.97 -13.84
C THR A 156 2.73 -12.81 -12.66
N ASP A 157 3.92 -12.50 -12.14
CA ASP A 157 4.53 -13.09 -10.96
C ASP A 157 4.04 -12.47 -9.64
N LEU A 158 3.28 -11.37 -9.70
CA LEU A 158 2.75 -10.65 -8.54
C LEU A 158 1.21 -10.75 -8.48
N PRO A 159 0.65 -11.79 -7.84
CA PRO A 159 -0.80 -11.95 -7.74
C PRO A 159 -1.42 -10.80 -6.95
N ARG A 160 -2.58 -10.31 -7.42
CA ARG A 160 -3.36 -9.25 -6.78
C ARG A 160 -3.70 -9.56 -5.33
N TYR A 161 -4.16 -10.78 -5.06
CA TYR A 161 -4.47 -11.25 -3.73
C TYR A 161 -3.61 -12.47 -3.41
N SER A 162 -3.08 -12.51 -2.21
CA SER A 162 -2.26 -13.62 -1.77
C SER A 162 -2.29 -13.79 -0.26
N SER A 163 -1.85 -14.94 0.24
CA SER A 163 -1.66 -15.16 1.67
C SER A 163 -0.48 -16.06 1.97
N ILE A 164 0.01 -15.97 3.21
CA ILE A 164 0.97 -16.89 3.79
C ILE A 164 0.30 -17.59 4.98
N ASP A 165 0.57 -18.88 5.14
CA ASP A 165 0.20 -19.68 6.30
C ASP A 165 1.28 -19.54 7.38
N LEU A 166 0.90 -19.01 8.55
CA LEU A 166 1.81 -18.77 9.66
C LEU A 166 2.25 -20.05 10.35
N ASP A 167 1.40 -21.07 10.42
CA ASP A 167 1.76 -22.32 11.09
C ASP A 167 2.90 -23.02 10.33
N GLU A 168 2.85 -22.95 9.00
CA GLU A 168 3.91 -23.44 8.13
C GLU A 168 5.21 -22.65 8.29
N VAL A 169 5.12 -21.30 8.32
CA VAL A 169 6.28 -20.41 8.52
C VAL A 169 6.95 -20.67 9.87
N MET A 170 6.17 -20.78 10.94
CA MET A 170 6.68 -20.98 12.30
C MET A 170 7.23 -22.40 12.51
N ARG A 171 6.68 -23.40 11.83
CA ARG A 171 7.27 -24.75 11.82
C ARG A 171 8.67 -24.72 11.19
N ARG A 172 8.83 -24.07 10.04
CA ARG A 172 10.13 -23.95 9.36
C ARG A 172 11.16 -23.16 10.16
N ALA A 173 10.77 -22.03 10.75
CA ALA A 173 11.68 -21.23 11.57
C ALA A 173 12.27 -22.07 12.73
N ARG A 174 11.47 -22.95 13.34
CA ARG A 174 11.94 -23.90 14.35
C ARG A 174 12.86 -24.98 13.78
N ASP A 175 12.51 -25.55 12.63
CA ASP A 175 13.32 -26.57 11.97
C ASP A 175 14.71 -26.01 11.53
N GLU A 176 14.79 -24.73 11.15
CA GLU A 176 16.05 -24.04 10.81
C GLU A 176 16.89 -23.65 12.04
N GLU A 177 16.28 -23.33 13.17
CA GLU A 177 16.99 -23.02 14.41
C GLU A 177 17.60 -24.26 15.09
N LEU A 178 17.06 -25.45 14.79
CA LEU A 178 17.50 -26.74 15.31
C LEU A 178 18.60 -27.43 14.46
N ALA A 179 18.94 -26.88 13.30
CA ALA A 179 19.93 -27.41 12.34
C ALA A 179 21.28 -26.69 12.44
#